data_AF-A0A6C0IM95-F1
#
_entry.id   AF-A0A6C0IM95-F1
#
_cell.length_a   1.000
_cell.length_b   1.000
_cell.length_c   1.000
_cell.angle_alpha   90.00
_cell.angle_beta   90.00
_cell.angle_gamma   90.00
#
_symmetry.space_group_name_H-M   'P 1'
#
loop_
_entity.id
_entity.type
_entity.pdbx_description
1 polymer ?
#
loop_
_entity_poly.entity_id
_entity_poly.type
_entity_poly.pdbx_seq_one_letter_code
_entity_poly.pdbx_strand_id
1 'polypeptide(L)'
;MSTFDEMEIQEIYEQALNDPSLVSELDIQGLLDAIEEDKYQNLQNKTMQSLNEDIFGVVNELELTNEEKKSICEKLIGYKCVSEIQEIENGKYIRWIKEGSTKLTNGGIVTGTKFYTNGSSQIVCLNNARRFNQVRLDTNEIFQKLTPEEQILLMANEYVQS
;
A
#
# COMPACT_ATOMS: atom_id res chain seq x y z
N MET A 1 11.98 7.07 -25.42
CA MET A 1 10.88 7.29 -24.47
C MET A 1 11.54 7.62 -23.15
N SER A 2 11.33 8.82 -22.63
CA SER A 2 11.95 9.25 -21.37
C SER A 2 11.14 8.63 -20.23
N THR A 3 11.65 7.57 -19.63
CA THR A 3 11.13 7.06 -18.36
C THR A 3 11.46 8.11 -17.29
N PHE A 4 10.45 8.64 -16.61
CA PHE A 4 10.68 9.51 -15.44
C PHE A 4 11.50 8.74 -14.39
N ASP A 5 12.44 9.42 -13.72
CA ASP A 5 13.19 8.80 -12.62
C ASP A 5 12.45 8.93 -11.27
N GLU A 6 12.85 8.14 -10.27
CA GLU A 6 12.20 8.10 -8.95
C GLU A 6 12.15 9.48 -8.25
N MET A 7 13.14 10.36 -8.48
CA MET A 7 13.16 11.70 -7.90
C MET A 7 12.18 12.63 -8.59
N GLU A 8 12.10 12.59 -9.92
CA GLU A 8 11.12 13.37 -10.70
C GLU A 8 9.69 13.00 -10.29
N ILE A 9 9.43 11.70 -10.08
CA ILE A 9 8.11 11.20 -9.66
C ILE A 9 7.75 11.68 -8.25
N GLN A 10 8.72 11.70 -7.33
CA GLN A 10 8.49 12.21 -5.97
C GLN A 10 8.16 13.70 -5.97
N GLU A 11 8.85 14.51 -6.79
CA GLU A 11 8.57 15.94 -6.94
C GLU A 11 7.17 16.19 -7.51
N ILE A 12 6.80 15.43 -8.54
CA ILE A 12 5.46 15.45 -9.14
C ILE A 12 4.39 15.12 -8.10
N TYR A 13 4.61 14.08 -7.29
CA TYR A 13 3.68 13.66 -6.25
C TYR A 13 3.48 14.77 -5.20
N GLU A 14 4.55 15.40 -4.74
CA GLU A 14 4.47 16.50 -3.76
C GLU A 14 3.74 17.72 -4.33
N GLN A 15 3.91 18.02 -5.61
CA GLN A 15 3.19 19.11 -6.27
C GLN A 15 1.69 18.79 -6.41
N ALA A 16 1.35 17.57 -6.84
CA ALA A 16 -0.03 17.12 -6.97
C ALA A 16 -0.81 17.13 -5.64
N LEU A 17 -0.15 16.81 -4.52
CA LEU A 17 -0.78 16.91 -3.19
C LEU A 17 -1.15 18.35 -2.81
N ASN A 18 -0.37 19.34 -3.25
CA ASN A 18 -0.57 20.74 -2.91
C ASN A 18 -1.62 21.41 -3.81
N ASP A 19 -1.70 20.99 -5.07
CA ASP A 19 -2.70 21.45 -6.02
C ASP A 19 -3.20 20.28 -6.88
N PRO A 20 -4.38 19.72 -6.55
CA PRO A 20 -4.97 18.60 -7.29
C PRO A 20 -5.27 18.94 -8.76
N SER A 21 -5.38 20.22 -9.14
CA SER A 21 -5.61 20.60 -10.53
C SER A 21 -4.36 20.41 -11.40
N LEU A 22 -3.16 20.41 -10.81
CA LEU A 22 -1.92 20.06 -11.50
C LEU A 22 -1.89 18.60 -11.93
N VAL A 23 -2.69 17.72 -11.30
CA VAL A 23 -2.91 16.34 -11.78
C VAL A 23 -3.47 16.37 -13.19
N SER A 24 -4.37 17.30 -13.53
CA SER A 24 -4.91 17.43 -14.90
C SER A 24 -3.93 18.06 -15.91
N GLU A 25 -2.91 18.78 -15.45
CA GLU A 25 -1.82 19.34 -16.27
C GLU A 25 -0.65 18.37 -16.44
N LEU A 26 -0.47 17.45 -15.49
CA LEU A 26 0.37 16.27 -15.67
C LEU A 26 -0.14 15.51 -16.88
N ASP A 27 0.77 14.97 -17.68
CA ASP A 27 0.43 14.07 -18.78
C ASP A 27 -0.10 12.75 -18.18
N ILE A 28 -1.29 12.79 -17.57
CA ILE A 28 -1.97 11.64 -16.97
C ILE A 28 -2.08 10.57 -18.04
N GLN A 29 -2.38 10.96 -19.28
CA GLN A 29 -2.47 10.03 -20.39
C GLN A 29 -1.10 9.39 -20.68
N GLY A 30 -0.01 10.17 -20.71
CA GLY A 30 1.35 9.65 -20.83
C GLY A 30 1.80 8.80 -19.65
N LEU A 31 1.34 9.08 -18.42
CA LEU A 31 1.55 8.23 -17.24
C LEU A 31 0.75 6.94 -17.33
N LEU A 32 -0.54 6.99 -17.70
CA LEU A 32 -1.38 5.82 -17.93
C LEU A 32 -0.84 4.96 -19.08
N ASP A 33 -0.31 5.59 -20.13
CA ASP A 33 0.28 4.93 -21.30
C ASP A 33 1.71 4.40 -21.00
N ALA A 34 2.45 5.01 -20.07
CA ALA A 34 3.78 4.56 -19.61
C ALA A 34 3.72 3.55 -18.47
N ILE A 35 2.60 3.51 -17.75
CA ILE A 35 2.26 2.48 -16.80
C ILE A 35 1.94 1.22 -17.60
N GLU A 36 2.83 0.24 -17.57
CA GLU A 36 2.51 -1.10 -18.04
C GLU A 36 1.27 -1.59 -17.26
N GLU A 37 0.14 -1.80 -17.97
CA GLU A 37 -1.12 -2.27 -17.36
C GLU A 37 -0.90 -3.51 -16.48
N ASP A 38 0.06 -4.36 -16.85
CA ASP A 38 0.44 -5.56 -16.11
C ASP A 38 1.13 -5.26 -14.76
N LYS A 39 1.87 -4.14 -14.63
CA LYS A 39 2.64 -3.80 -13.42
C LYS A 39 1.74 -3.37 -12.25
N TYR A 40 0.61 -2.71 -12.53
CA TYR A 40 -0.31 -2.18 -11.50
C TYR A 40 -1.73 -2.69 -11.64
N GLN A 41 -1.91 -3.87 -12.25
CA GLN A 41 -3.20 -4.52 -12.40
C GLN A 41 -3.97 -4.63 -11.07
N ASN A 42 -3.26 -4.82 -9.94
CA ASN A 42 -3.84 -4.88 -8.59
C ASN A 42 -4.40 -3.53 -8.08
N LEU A 43 -4.10 -2.42 -8.74
CA LEU A 43 -4.61 -1.08 -8.42
C LEU A 43 -5.56 -0.57 -9.51
N GLN A 44 -5.82 -1.36 -10.55
CA GLN A 44 -6.75 -0.99 -11.60
C GLN A 44 -8.14 -0.73 -11.00
N ASN A 45 -8.73 0.43 -11.34
CA ASN A 45 -10.02 0.90 -10.82
C ASN A 45 -10.08 1.13 -9.29
N LYS A 46 -8.96 1.03 -8.57
CA LYS A 46 -8.88 1.46 -7.17
C LYS A 46 -8.62 2.96 -7.09
N THR A 47 -9.08 3.56 -6.01
CA THR A 47 -8.89 4.95 -5.62
C THR A 47 -8.28 5.03 -4.22
N MET A 48 -7.66 6.16 -3.84
CA MET A 48 -7.21 6.39 -2.47
C MET A 48 -8.37 6.19 -1.48
N GLN A 49 -9.55 6.74 -1.81
CA GLN A 49 -10.75 6.56 -1.01
C GLN A 49 -11.09 5.08 -0.82
N SER A 50 -11.14 4.29 -1.89
CA SER A 50 -11.50 2.86 -1.80
C SER A 50 -10.53 2.06 -0.93
N LEU A 51 -9.23 2.35 -1.00
CA LEU A 51 -8.23 1.68 -0.17
C LEU A 51 -8.35 2.07 1.30
N ASN A 52 -8.66 3.33 1.58
CA ASN A 52 -8.91 3.79 2.94
C ASN A 52 -10.18 3.17 3.52
N GLU A 53 -11.21 2.95 2.71
CA GLU A 53 -12.43 2.24 3.10
C GLU A 53 -12.13 0.77 3.42
N ASP A 54 -11.33 0.09 2.59
CA ASP A 54 -10.87 -1.29 2.84
C ASP A 54 -10.12 -1.39 4.19
N ILE A 55 -9.19 -0.47 4.46
CA ILE A 55 -8.45 -0.40 5.74
C ILE A 55 -9.39 -0.11 6.91
N PHE A 56 -10.31 0.84 6.74
CA PHE A 56 -11.27 1.20 7.79
C PHE A 56 -12.17 0.01 8.14
N GLY A 57 -12.59 -0.78 7.16
CA GLY A 57 -13.34 -2.01 7.38
C GLY A 57 -12.62 -2.95 8.34
N VAL A 58 -11.36 -3.28 8.05
CA VAL A 58 -10.51 -4.13 8.89
C VAL A 58 -10.34 -3.55 10.30
N VAL A 59 -10.02 -2.26 10.41
CA VAL A 59 -9.77 -1.61 11.71
C VAL A 59 -11.05 -1.48 12.53
N ASN A 60 -12.20 -1.34 11.89
CA ASN A 60 -13.48 -1.18 12.57
C ASN A 60 -13.96 -2.48 13.23
N GLU A 61 -13.52 -3.64 12.75
CA GLU A 61 -13.78 -4.95 13.37
C GLU A 61 -13.00 -5.16 14.67
N LEU A 62 -11.96 -4.35 14.93
CA LEU A 62 -11.18 -4.44 16.16
C LEU A 62 -11.97 -3.89 17.35
N GLU A 63 -11.86 -4.58 18.49
CA GLU A 63 -12.42 -4.16 19.78
C GLU A 63 -11.60 -3.00 20.38
N LEU A 64 -11.73 -1.81 19.79
CA LEU A 64 -11.01 -0.59 20.14
C LEU A 64 -11.96 0.61 20.22
N THR A 65 -11.53 1.65 20.95
CA THR A 65 -12.24 2.94 20.94
C THR A 65 -12.15 3.60 19.56
N ASN A 66 -13.07 4.52 19.26
CA ASN A 66 -13.07 5.25 17.99
C ASN A 66 -11.78 6.08 17.82
N GLU A 67 -11.24 6.62 18.91
CA GLU A 67 -10.00 7.38 18.92
C GLU A 67 -8.79 6.50 18.57
N GLU A 68 -8.72 5.28 19.12
CA GLU A 68 -7.67 4.32 18.80
C GLU A 68 -7.78 3.84 17.35
N LYS A 69 -8.98 3.51 16.88
CA LYS A 69 -9.25 3.14 15.48
C LYS A 69 -8.81 4.24 14.53
N LYS A 70 -9.20 5.49 14.81
CA LYS A 70 -8.79 6.66 14.03
C LYS A 70 -7.27 6.78 13.97
N SER A 71 -6.58 6.62 15.10
CA SER A 71 -5.11 6.67 15.14
C SER A 71 -4.45 5.57 14.30
N ILE A 72 -5.06 4.39 14.20
CA ILE A 72 -4.56 3.30 13.35
C ILE A 72 -4.77 3.66 11.87
N CYS A 73 -5.96 4.12 11.48
CA CYS A 73 -6.24 4.52 10.10
C CYS A 73 -5.30 5.65 9.64
N GLU A 74 -5.08 6.67 10.46
CA GLU A 74 -4.14 7.77 10.15
C GLU A 74 -2.71 7.26 9.89
N LYS A 75 -2.26 6.24 10.63
CA LYS A 75 -0.95 5.61 10.46
C LYS A 75 -0.84 4.74 9.21
N LEU A 76 -1.97 4.39 8.61
CA LEU A 76 -2.09 3.53 7.44
C LEU A 76 -2.50 4.31 6.17
N ILE A 77 -2.56 5.64 6.23
CA ILE A 77 -2.68 6.47 5.01
C ILE A 77 -1.51 6.15 4.07
N GLY A 78 -1.82 5.92 2.79
CA GLY A 78 -0.84 5.51 1.78
C GLY A 78 -0.45 4.03 1.86
N TYR A 79 -1.26 3.19 2.49
CA TYR A 79 -1.13 1.72 2.45
C TYR A 79 -2.30 1.09 1.70
N LYS A 80 -2.11 -0.15 1.24
CA LYS A 80 -3.18 -1.04 0.76
C LYS A 80 -3.26 -2.28 1.64
N CYS A 81 -4.47 -2.83 1.84
CA CYS A 81 -4.64 -4.17 2.39
C CYS A 81 -4.07 -5.20 1.40
N VAL A 82 -3.48 -6.28 1.92
CA VAL A 82 -2.98 -7.39 1.10
C VAL A 82 -3.59 -8.70 1.58
N SER A 83 -4.38 -9.33 0.72
CA SER A 83 -5.10 -10.57 1.03
C SER A 83 -4.47 -11.80 0.39
N GLU A 84 -3.59 -11.62 -0.60
CA GLU A 84 -2.94 -12.72 -1.32
C GLU A 84 -1.42 -12.55 -1.32
N ILE A 85 -0.68 -13.65 -1.14
CA ILE A 85 0.79 -13.60 -1.03
C ILE A 85 1.46 -13.12 -2.33
N GLN A 86 0.78 -13.31 -3.47
CA GLN A 86 1.24 -12.88 -4.80
C GLN A 86 1.22 -11.36 -4.97
N GLU A 87 0.44 -10.64 -4.17
CA GLU A 87 0.36 -9.17 -4.20
C GLU A 87 1.48 -8.51 -3.37
N ILE A 88 2.23 -9.29 -2.59
CA ILE A 88 3.34 -8.79 -1.78
C ILE A 88 4.53 -8.45 -2.67
N GLU A 89 5.06 -7.25 -2.49
CA GLU A 89 6.15 -6.73 -3.30
C GLU A 89 7.41 -6.54 -2.45
N ASN A 90 8.53 -7.11 -2.92
CA ASN A 90 9.81 -6.99 -2.24
C ASN A 90 10.29 -5.54 -2.21
N GLY A 91 10.99 -5.16 -1.13
CA GLY A 91 11.51 -3.81 -0.93
C GLY A 91 10.47 -2.82 -0.38
N LYS A 92 9.18 -3.15 -0.38
CA LYS A 92 8.14 -2.29 0.22
C LYS A 92 8.03 -2.50 1.72
N TYR A 93 7.57 -1.47 2.43
CA TYR A 93 7.33 -1.53 3.86
C TYR A 93 5.96 -2.17 4.12
N ILE A 94 5.91 -3.13 5.04
CA ILE A 94 4.65 -3.69 5.52
C ILE A 94 4.46 -3.40 7.00
N ARG A 95 3.20 -3.21 7.39
CA ARG A 95 2.74 -3.24 8.77
C ARG A 95 1.63 -4.29 8.86
N TRP A 96 1.36 -4.78 10.05
CA TRP A 96 0.30 -5.76 10.23
C TRP A 96 -0.33 -5.69 11.61
N ILE A 97 -1.55 -6.23 11.71
CA ILE A 97 -2.25 -6.48 12.96
C ILE A 97 -2.40 -7.99 13.08
N LYS A 98 -1.90 -8.55 14.18
CA LYS A 98 -1.99 -9.99 14.42
C LYS A 98 -3.41 -10.34 14.86
N GLU A 99 -3.93 -11.47 14.39
CA GLU A 99 -5.20 -12.03 14.86
C GLU A 99 -5.23 -12.12 16.40
N GLY A 100 -6.35 -11.68 16.99
CA GLY A 100 -6.52 -11.60 18.45
C GLY A 100 -5.71 -10.46 19.11
N SER A 101 -5.09 -9.57 18.33
CA SER A 101 -4.43 -8.36 18.81
C SER A 101 -5.09 -7.12 18.23
N THR A 102 -5.03 -6.03 18.97
CA THR A 102 -5.50 -4.72 18.54
C THR A 102 -4.35 -3.76 18.21
N LYS A 103 -3.11 -4.26 18.22
CA LYS A 103 -1.91 -3.44 18.05
C LYS A 103 -1.39 -3.52 16.62
N LEU A 104 -1.35 -2.36 15.95
CA LEU A 104 -0.60 -2.18 14.72
C LEU A 104 0.90 -2.30 15.01
N THR A 105 1.57 -3.23 14.35
CA THR A 105 3.02 -3.41 14.51
C THR A 105 3.81 -2.22 13.97
N ASN A 106 5.07 -2.10 14.37
CA ASN A 106 5.99 -1.13 13.77
C ASN A 106 6.30 -1.47 12.32
N GLY A 107 6.19 -2.75 11.92
CA GLY A 107 6.40 -3.19 10.56
C GLY A 107 7.83 -3.60 10.23
N GLY A 108 8.11 -3.73 8.94
CA GLY A 108 9.41 -4.06 8.37
C GLY A 108 9.42 -4.01 6.84
N ILE A 109 10.61 -3.98 6.26
CA ILE A 109 10.80 -4.00 4.80
C ILE A 109 10.74 -5.45 4.32
N VAL A 110 9.91 -5.74 3.32
CA VAL A 110 9.81 -7.09 2.73
C VAL A 110 11.11 -7.45 2.02
N THR A 111 11.65 -8.62 2.33
CA THR A 111 12.88 -9.14 1.71
C THR A 111 12.64 -10.41 0.90
N GLY A 112 11.43 -10.99 0.96
CA GLY A 112 11.06 -12.19 0.23
C GLY A 112 9.81 -12.86 0.78
N THR A 113 9.36 -13.89 0.09
CA THR A 113 8.31 -14.80 0.54
C THR A 113 8.86 -16.22 0.64
N LYS A 114 8.32 -17.00 1.58
CA LYS A 114 8.68 -18.42 1.78
C LYS A 114 7.43 -19.27 1.67
N PHE A 115 7.54 -20.35 0.91
CA PHE A 115 6.49 -21.34 0.73
C PHE A 115 6.92 -22.63 1.43
N TYR A 116 6.02 -23.18 2.23
CA TYR A 116 6.24 -24.41 2.98
C TYR A 116 5.46 -25.57 2.35
N THR A 117 5.96 -26.78 2.52
CA THR A 117 5.37 -28.02 1.97
C THR A 117 3.97 -28.33 2.51
N ASN A 118 3.60 -27.74 3.65
CA ASN A 118 2.26 -27.83 4.23
C ASN A 118 1.25 -26.82 3.63
N GLY A 119 1.63 -26.14 2.54
CA GLY A 119 0.79 -25.14 1.87
C GLY A 119 0.77 -23.76 2.52
N SER A 120 1.48 -23.57 3.65
CA SER A 120 1.55 -22.24 4.27
C SER A 120 2.58 -21.35 3.58
N SER A 121 2.27 -20.06 3.49
CA SER A 121 3.14 -19.03 2.96
C SER A 121 3.47 -17.99 4.03
N GLN A 122 4.68 -17.44 3.98
CA GLN A 122 5.16 -16.44 4.93
C GLN A 122 5.88 -15.32 4.22
N ILE A 123 5.63 -14.09 4.67
CA ILE A 123 6.37 -12.91 4.28
C ILE A 123 7.59 -12.80 5.18
N VAL A 124 8.77 -12.66 4.60
CA VAL A 124 10.01 -12.41 5.31
C VAL A 124 10.28 -10.91 5.25
N CYS A 125 10.41 -10.27 6.41
CA CYS A 125 10.69 -8.83 6.47
C CYS A 125 11.82 -8.50 7.45
N LEU A 126 12.57 -7.44 7.14
CA LEU A 126 13.59 -6.87 8.01
C LEU A 126 12.99 -5.73 8.81
N ASN A 127 12.97 -5.88 10.13
CA ASN A 127 12.47 -4.83 11.01
C ASN A 127 13.53 -3.76 11.31
N ASN A 128 13.10 -2.68 11.97
CA ASN A 128 13.98 -1.55 12.33
C ASN A 128 15.13 -1.94 13.28
N ALA A 129 15.03 -3.07 13.99
CA ALA A 129 16.10 -3.62 14.82
C ALA A 129 17.07 -4.53 14.02
N ARG A 130 17.00 -4.50 12.68
CA ARG A 130 17.80 -5.32 11.76
C ARG A 130 17.65 -6.84 12.00
N ARG A 131 16.47 -7.26 12.43
CA ARG A 131 16.14 -8.68 12.60
C ARG A 131 15.10 -9.10 11.57
N PHE A 132 15.27 -10.32 11.06
CA PHE A 132 14.30 -10.94 10.17
C PHE A 132 13.13 -11.48 10.98
N ASN A 133 11.93 -11.07 10.57
CA ASN A 133 10.66 -11.59 11.04
C ASN A 133 9.99 -12.38 9.92
N GLN A 134 9.20 -13.38 10.29
CA GLN A 134 8.35 -14.13 9.37
C GLN A 134 6.91 -13.91 9.78
N VAL A 135 6.11 -13.37 8.87
CA VAL A 135 4.70 -13.01 9.10
C VAL A 135 3.86 -13.90 8.21
N ARG A 136 2.84 -14.57 8.78
CA ARG A 136 1.92 -15.39 8.00
C ARG A 136 0.72 -14.55 7.60
N LEU A 137 0.27 -14.66 6.36
CA LEU A 137 -0.87 -13.90 5.88
C LEU A 137 -2.20 -14.41 6.47
N ASP A 138 -2.30 -15.71 6.76
CA ASP A 138 -3.51 -16.36 7.29
C ASP A 138 -3.89 -16.00 8.74
N THR A 139 -3.02 -15.32 9.48
CA THR A 139 -3.19 -15.00 10.92
C THR A 139 -2.88 -13.54 11.21
N ASN A 140 -2.75 -12.72 10.17
CA ASN A 140 -2.40 -11.31 10.29
C ASN A 140 -3.06 -10.52 9.17
N GLU A 141 -3.69 -9.40 9.53
CA GLU A 141 -4.12 -8.39 8.57
C GLU A 141 -2.89 -7.60 8.11
N ILE A 142 -2.55 -7.69 6.82
CA ILE A 142 -1.33 -7.11 6.24
C ILE A 142 -1.65 -5.82 5.49
N PHE A 143 -0.84 -4.80 5.74
CA PHE A 143 -0.89 -3.51 5.05
C PHE A 143 0.46 -3.24 4.39
N GLN A 144 0.50 -3.05 3.07
CA GLN A 144 1.71 -2.73 2.32
C GLN A 144 1.71 -1.27 1.89
N LYS A 145 2.82 -0.58 2.12
CA LYS A 145 2.99 0.84 1.77
C LYS A 145 3.02 1.01 0.26
N LEU A 146 2.27 1.97 -0.24
CA LEU A 146 2.25 2.37 -1.64
C LEU A 146 3.46 3.25 -1.95
N THR A 147 4.03 3.04 -3.13
CA THR A 147 5.03 3.91 -3.75
C THR A 147 4.39 5.23 -4.20
N PRO A 148 5.18 6.29 -4.40
CA PRO A 148 4.69 7.54 -4.98
C PRO A 148 4.00 7.34 -6.33
N GLU A 149 4.57 6.49 -7.20
CA GLU A 149 3.98 6.08 -8.48
C GLU A 149 2.56 5.53 -8.32
N GLU A 150 2.39 4.56 -7.42
CA GLU A 150 1.08 3.96 -7.14
C GLU A 150 0.08 5.00 -6.62
N GLN A 151 0.53 5.94 -5.79
CA GLN A 151 -0.34 6.98 -5.25
C GLN A 151 -0.78 7.97 -6.33
N ILE A 152 0.11 8.35 -7.25
CA ILE A 152 -0.25 9.17 -8.43
C ILE A 152 -1.28 8.46 -9.29
N LEU A 153 -1.07 7.17 -9.59
CA LEU A 153 -2.03 6.37 -10.35
C LEU A 153 -3.41 6.37 -9.68
N LEU A 154 -3.46 6.20 -8.36
CA LEU A 154 -4.71 6.17 -7.60
C LEU A 154 -5.40 7.54 -7.56
N MET A 155 -4.64 8.65 -7.52
CA MET A 155 -5.19 10.00 -7.66
C MET A 155 -5.75 10.25 -9.08
N ALA A 156 -5.06 9.77 -10.12
CA ALA A 156 -5.56 9.85 -11.50
C ALA A 156 -6.87 9.06 -11.67
N ASN A 157 -6.97 7.86 -11.09
CA ASN A 157 -8.21 7.08 -11.10
C ASN A 157 -9.37 7.83 -10.42
N GLU A 158 -9.13 8.51 -9.31
CA GLU A 158 -10.15 9.35 -8.65
C GLU A 158 -10.66 10.46 -9.55
N TYR A 159 -9.75 11.16 -10.22
CA TYR A 159 -10.10 12.23 -11.14
C TYR A 159 -10.94 11.74 -12.33
N VAL A 160 -10.60 10.57 -12.89
CA VAL A 160 -11.37 9.98 -14.01
C VAL A 160 -12.75 9.48 -13.55
N GLN A 161 -12.88 9.02 -12.30
CA GLN A 161 -14.14 8.50 -11.76
C GLN A 161 -15.08 9.60 -11.21
N SER A 162 -14.57 10.82 -10.97
CA SER A 162 -15.33 11.98 -10.47
C SER A 162 -16.09 12.74 -11.57
#